data_AF-A0A949TZP8-F1
#
_entry.id   AF-A0A949TZP8-F1
#
_cell.length_a   1.000
_cell.length_b   1.000
_cell.length_c   1.000
_cell.angle_alpha   90.00
_cell.angle_beta   90.00
_cell.angle_gamma   90.00
#
_symmetry.space_group_name_H-M   'P 1'
#
loop_
_entity.id
_entity.type
_entity.pdbx_description
1 polymer ?
#
loop_
_entity_poly.entity_id
_entity_poly.type
_entity_poly.pdbx_seq_one_letter_code
_entity_poly.pdbx_strand_id
1 'polypeptide(L)'
;ARIFARVLRPGFEIPGVAKAPMPFNISIGEAIDRYAVVALALSFLAFTREGASFEKISKIVQSPFLGGAEREMAARAKLEAKLRRKLDAQAGLAKLIANAEGAPLLRRHLEKVFELLGDEMPSRKPSAWARHFSAILAAAGFPGERTLDSEEFQALGKWHEMLGELARLDLVAPRMGFAQALATLRRLCAGTIFQPETPGEAPIQVLGALESAGLELEHLWVSGLVEEAWPLRAEAHPFISVAAQRKAGVPQASPEASFALDRRITEGWAGAAPEVVFSWFAKEEDRDLLPSALILPYPEGKFEAPPAPRLRELIHAKGNVAKLEDRRAPALVARRVRGGTRVLADQAACPFRAFARWRLAAEALEAPREGLDASDRGKLLHEFMAALWGELKGSPSLKSDVLPALERAAARAVESMQIQGRFSARFAELERGRLARLGAEWLELERTREPFSVLVREERAVLGFGPIELDARIDRIDRVGEGRVLIDYKTSRNPSTTQWDTPRPGDPQLPLYAVAMKGEVSAVAFAQVRPGQMRFIGYSAEEKTLPGVKPSKKGWKLLLREWKEEAERLAGGFAGGDALVDPKRGIAITCRQCDLQTLCRVYEKVNVLAEEEPEDADE
;
A
#
# COMPACT_ATOMS: atom_id res chain seq x y z
N ALA A 1 17.17 4.00 21.58
CA ALA A 1 18.11 4.52 20.56
C ALA A 1 17.58 5.74 19.78
N ARG A 2 16.54 5.61 18.93
CA ARG A 2 16.09 6.68 18.00
C ARG A 2 15.81 8.06 18.65
N ILE A 3 15.12 8.09 19.78
CA ILE A 3 14.79 9.35 20.49
C ILE A 3 16.06 10.06 20.96
N PHE A 4 16.95 9.33 21.66
CA PHE A 4 18.25 9.83 22.11
C PHE A 4 19.07 10.37 20.93
N ALA A 5 19.13 9.63 19.83
CA ALA A 5 19.83 10.04 18.63
C ALA A 5 19.32 11.38 18.07
N ARG A 6 17.99 11.56 18.01
CA ARG A 6 17.36 12.79 17.51
C ARG A 6 17.66 14.02 18.36
N VAL A 7 17.77 13.85 19.68
CA VAL A 7 17.98 14.94 20.64
C VAL A 7 19.47 15.26 20.78
N LEU A 8 20.29 14.24 21.05
CA LEU A 8 21.71 14.40 21.36
C LEU A 8 22.59 14.56 20.11
N ARG A 9 22.06 14.19 18.93
CA ARG A 9 22.74 14.42 17.65
C ARG A 9 21.74 14.86 16.57
N PRO A 10 21.23 16.11 16.64
CA PRO A 10 20.34 16.64 15.63
C PRO A 10 20.95 16.52 14.22
N GLY A 11 20.21 15.92 13.28
CA GLY A 11 20.67 15.73 11.91
C GLY A 11 21.43 14.43 11.63
N PHE A 12 21.55 13.50 12.59
CA PHE A 12 22.17 12.19 12.34
C PHE A 12 21.45 11.36 11.26
N GLU A 13 20.16 11.60 11.03
CA GLU A 13 19.34 10.93 10.01
C GLU A 13 19.43 11.59 8.63
N ILE A 14 20.16 12.71 8.47
CA ILE A 14 20.26 13.41 7.19
C ILE A 14 21.07 12.55 6.21
N PRO A 15 20.48 12.12 5.07
CA PRO A 15 21.19 11.31 4.09
C PRO A 15 22.44 12.00 3.57
N GLY A 16 23.53 11.24 3.41
CA GLY A 16 24.80 11.74 2.87
C GLY A 16 25.72 12.45 3.87
N VAL A 17 25.29 12.65 5.13
CA VAL A 17 26.16 13.17 6.19
C VAL A 17 26.97 12.02 6.80
N ALA A 18 28.27 12.24 7.04
CA ALA A 18 29.13 11.24 7.66
C ALA A 18 28.59 10.84 9.05
N LYS A 19 28.48 9.53 9.29
CA LYS A 19 28.12 8.98 10.60
C LYS A 19 29.34 9.13 11.55
N ALA A 20 29.29 10.09 12.46
CA ALA A 20 30.17 10.19 13.63
C ALA A 20 29.67 9.25 14.76
N PRO A 21 30.50 8.95 15.78
CA PRO A 21 30.08 8.20 16.96
C PRO A 21 28.88 8.85 17.66
N MET A 22 28.02 8.02 18.26
CA MET A 22 26.90 8.52 19.04
C MET A 22 27.39 8.94 20.44
N PRO A 23 26.84 10.01 21.04
CA PRO A 23 27.25 10.46 22.37
C PRO A 23 26.68 9.57 23.49
N PHE A 24 26.12 8.41 23.15
CA PHE A 24 25.58 7.45 24.11
C PHE A 24 25.80 6.02 23.61
N ASN A 25 25.90 5.08 24.55
CA ASN A 25 25.91 3.65 24.32
C ASN A 25 24.68 3.02 24.99
N ILE A 26 24.13 1.95 24.40
CA ILE A 26 22.99 1.21 24.94
C ILE A 26 23.39 -0.26 25.02
N SER A 27 23.46 -0.83 26.22
CA SER A 27 23.87 -2.23 26.45
C SER A 27 22.82 -3.29 26.08
N ILE A 28 21.63 -2.88 25.66
CA ILE A 28 20.59 -3.80 25.23
C ILE A 28 20.81 -4.17 23.74
N GLY A 29 21.29 -5.38 23.51
CA GLY A 29 21.34 -5.95 22.17
C GLY A 29 19.93 -6.31 21.66
N GLU A 30 19.79 -6.43 20.34
CA GLU A 30 18.59 -6.97 19.71
C GLU A 30 18.89 -8.36 19.13
N ALA A 31 17.84 -9.17 18.90
CA ALA A 31 18.02 -10.42 18.18
C ALA A 31 18.61 -10.16 16.78
N ILE A 32 19.58 -10.98 16.35
CA ILE A 32 20.32 -10.72 15.11
C ILE A 32 19.41 -10.75 13.86
N ASP A 33 18.25 -11.41 13.93
CA ASP A 33 17.26 -11.45 12.84
C ASP A 33 16.53 -10.12 12.60
N ARG A 34 16.63 -9.15 13.53
CA ARG A 34 16.06 -7.80 13.38
C ARG A 34 16.95 -6.86 12.56
N TYR A 35 18.24 -7.17 12.43
CA TYR A 35 19.17 -6.37 11.64
C TYR A 35 18.89 -6.52 10.16
N ALA A 36 18.82 -5.41 9.42
CA ALA A 36 18.28 -5.38 8.05
C ALA A 36 18.97 -6.35 7.08
N VAL A 37 20.30 -6.49 7.17
CA VAL A 37 21.10 -7.40 6.34
C VAL A 37 20.73 -8.88 6.58
N VAL A 38 20.48 -9.25 7.82
CA VAL A 38 20.10 -10.61 8.23
C VAL A 38 18.63 -10.89 7.96
N ALA A 39 17.75 -9.94 8.27
CA ALA A 39 16.32 -10.00 7.97
C ALA A 39 16.08 -10.22 6.47
N LEU A 40 16.84 -9.53 5.60
CA LEU A 40 16.79 -9.78 4.17
C LEU A 40 17.28 -11.18 3.82
N ALA A 41 18.43 -11.61 4.33
CA ALA A 41 18.97 -12.94 4.03
C ALA A 41 17.93 -14.04 4.33
N LEU A 42 17.33 -14.01 5.53
CA LEU A 42 16.28 -14.95 5.94
C LEU A 42 15.00 -14.85 5.10
N SER A 43 14.61 -13.63 4.70
CA SER A 43 13.42 -13.39 3.88
C SER A 43 13.62 -13.85 2.43
N PHE A 44 14.79 -13.58 1.87
CA PHE A 44 15.18 -13.97 0.51
C PHE A 44 15.28 -15.49 0.40
N LEU A 45 15.94 -16.15 1.37
CA LEU A 45 16.02 -17.61 1.40
C LEU A 45 14.62 -18.24 1.39
N ALA A 46 13.67 -17.81 2.23
CA ALA A 46 12.31 -18.35 2.14
C ALA A 46 11.65 -18.09 0.79
N PHE A 47 11.75 -16.86 0.29
CA PHE A 47 11.14 -16.47 -0.99
C PHE A 47 11.55 -17.39 -2.15
N THR A 48 12.80 -17.85 -2.18
CA THR A 48 13.30 -18.70 -3.27
C THR A 48 12.54 -20.01 -3.48
N ARG A 49 11.87 -20.55 -2.45
CA ARG A 49 11.12 -21.83 -2.55
C ARG A 49 9.67 -21.71 -2.14
N GLU A 50 9.37 -20.95 -1.09
CA GLU A 50 8.01 -20.83 -0.55
C GLU A 50 7.20 -19.74 -1.28
N GLY A 51 7.85 -18.92 -2.12
CA GLY A 51 7.27 -17.68 -2.60
C GLY A 51 7.10 -16.66 -1.47
N ALA A 52 6.48 -15.53 -1.76
CA ALA A 52 6.21 -14.52 -0.73
C ALA A 52 5.02 -13.62 -1.09
N SER A 53 4.49 -12.91 -0.10
CA SER A 53 3.55 -11.81 -0.35
C SER A 53 4.23 -10.72 -1.18
N PHE A 54 3.43 -9.98 -1.94
CA PHE A 54 3.94 -8.87 -2.73
C PHE A 54 4.76 -7.88 -1.90
N GLU A 55 4.38 -7.58 -0.65
CA GLU A 55 5.11 -6.64 0.19
C GLU A 55 6.55 -7.10 0.47
N LYS A 56 6.73 -8.41 0.69
CA LYS A 56 8.05 -9.01 0.87
C LYS A 56 8.84 -8.97 -0.43
N ILE A 57 8.20 -9.27 -1.56
CA ILE A 57 8.83 -9.20 -2.88
C ILE A 57 9.26 -7.76 -3.19
N SER A 58 8.42 -6.78 -2.89
CA SER A 58 8.72 -5.35 -3.05
C SER A 58 9.96 -4.95 -2.25
N LYS A 59 10.05 -5.39 -0.98
CA LYS A 59 11.25 -5.19 -0.15
C LYS A 59 12.49 -5.88 -0.72
N ILE A 60 12.36 -7.10 -1.24
CA ILE A 60 13.45 -7.85 -1.87
C ILE A 60 13.96 -7.10 -3.11
N VAL A 61 13.06 -6.70 -4.00
CA VAL A 61 13.40 -6.00 -5.26
C VAL A 61 14.10 -4.67 -4.99
N GLN A 62 13.68 -3.94 -3.97
CA GLN A 62 14.23 -2.63 -3.61
C GLN A 62 15.39 -2.71 -2.60
N SER A 63 15.77 -3.91 -2.16
CA SER A 63 16.79 -4.08 -1.13
C SER A 63 18.18 -3.63 -1.63
N PRO A 64 18.94 -2.87 -0.83
CA PRO A 64 20.31 -2.49 -1.17
C PRO A 64 21.29 -3.67 -1.07
N PHE A 65 20.92 -4.78 -0.40
CA PHE A 65 21.83 -5.89 -0.15
C PHE A 65 21.78 -7.00 -1.22
N LEU A 66 21.22 -6.72 -2.41
CA LEU A 66 21.28 -7.63 -3.57
C LEU A 66 22.19 -7.04 -4.65
N GLY A 67 22.82 -7.91 -5.45
CA GLY A 67 23.73 -7.47 -6.51
C GLY A 67 23.02 -6.57 -7.52
N GLY A 68 23.68 -5.49 -7.97
CA GLY A 68 23.09 -4.49 -8.87
C GLY A 68 22.21 -3.43 -8.21
N ALA A 69 22.00 -3.45 -6.88
CA ALA A 69 21.01 -2.58 -6.24
C ALA A 69 21.29 -1.07 -6.41
N GLU A 70 22.53 -0.62 -6.22
CA GLU A 70 22.90 0.79 -6.37
C GLU A 70 22.76 1.25 -7.82
N ARG A 71 23.33 0.48 -8.76
CA ARG A 71 23.27 0.77 -10.19
C ARG A 71 21.85 0.80 -10.75
N GLU A 72 20.97 -0.04 -10.22
CA GLU A 72 19.60 -0.17 -10.69
C GLU A 72 18.56 0.46 -9.75
N MET A 73 18.95 1.27 -8.76
CA MET A 73 18.02 1.77 -7.73
C MET A 73 16.74 2.38 -8.33
N ALA A 74 16.89 3.32 -9.26
CA ALA A 74 15.76 3.96 -9.94
C ALA A 74 15.00 2.99 -10.88
N ALA A 75 15.70 2.04 -11.50
CA ALA A 75 15.10 1.05 -12.38
C ALA A 75 14.27 0.03 -11.60
N ARG A 76 14.73 -0.39 -10.42
CA ARG A 76 14.04 -1.27 -9.46
C ARG A 76 12.81 -0.60 -8.87
N ALA A 77 12.86 0.70 -8.56
CA ALA A 77 11.68 1.45 -8.15
C ALA A 77 10.59 1.47 -9.24
N LYS A 78 10.97 1.73 -10.50
CA LYS A 78 10.05 1.65 -11.65
C LYS A 78 9.54 0.23 -11.90
N LEU A 79 10.39 -0.78 -11.72
CA LEU A 79 10.03 -2.18 -11.82
C LEU A 79 9.00 -2.54 -10.75
N GLU A 80 9.22 -2.18 -9.49
CA GLU A 80 8.29 -2.45 -8.39
C GLU A 80 6.89 -1.89 -8.68
N ALA A 81 6.82 -0.63 -9.17
CA ALA A 81 5.57 -0.01 -9.57
C ALA A 81 4.85 -0.79 -10.69
N LYS A 82 5.60 -1.40 -11.63
CA LYS A 82 5.04 -2.29 -12.66
C LYS A 82 4.62 -3.63 -12.09
N LEU A 83 5.38 -4.20 -11.15
CA LEU A 83 5.09 -5.49 -10.53
C LEU A 83 3.76 -5.47 -9.77
N ARG A 84 3.38 -4.33 -9.18
CA ARG A 84 2.06 -4.14 -8.54
C ARG A 84 0.87 -4.46 -9.45
N ARG A 85 1.04 -4.31 -10.77
CA ARG A 85 0.01 -4.56 -11.78
C ARG A 85 0.05 -5.99 -12.35
N LYS A 86 1.20 -6.66 -12.22
CA LYS A 86 1.52 -7.93 -12.92
C LYS A 86 1.62 -9.14 -12.02
N LEU A 87 2.02 -8.94 -10.76
CA LEU A 87 2.11 -10.00 -9.77
C LEU A 87 0.80 -10.10 -8.99
N ASP A 88 0.48 -11.33 -8.59
CA ASP A 88 -0.61 -11.61 -7.67
C ASP A 88 -0.23 -11.18 -6.24
N ALA A 89 -1.17 -11.30 -5.30
CA ALA A 89 -0.91 -11.04 -3.89
C ALA A 89 0.26 -11.88 -3.33
N GLN A 90 0.48 -13.07 -3.91
CA GLN A 90 1.63 -13.91 -3.65
C GLN A 90 2.29 -14.34 -4.96
N ALA A 91 3.62 -14.36 -5.02
CA ALA A 91 4.33 -14.85 -6.18
C ALA A 91 5.62 -15.59 -5.80
N GLY A 92 6.01 -16.53 -6.67
CA GLY A 92 7.27 -17.26 -6.57
C GLY A 92 8.38 -16.64 -7.42
N LEU A 93 9.58 -17.18 -7.25
CA LEU A 93 10.81 -16.73 -7.93
C LEU A 93 10.66 -16.69 -9.46
N ALA A 94 10.11 -17.74 -10.08
CA ALA A 94 9.95 -17.80 -11.53
C ALA A 94 9.05 -16.68 -12.09
N LYS A 95 7.95 -16.36 -11.39
CA LYS A 95 7.04 -15.28 -11.80
C LYS A 95 7.71 -13.91 -11.64
N LEU A 96 8.53 -13.72 -10.61
CA LEU A 96 9.34 -12.51 -10.45
C LEU A 96 10.36 -12.36 -11.59
N ILE A 97 11.10 -13.42 -11.93
CA ILE A 97 12.07 -13.43 -13.05
C ILE A 97 11.39 -13.04 -14.36
N ALA A 98 10.25 -13.67 -14.67
CA ALA A 98 9.49 -13.40 -15.90
C ALA A 98 9.00 -11.95 -16.00
N ASN A 99 8.88 -11.23 -14.86
CA ASN A 99 8.40 -9.86 -14.81
C ASN A 99 9.49 -8.84 -14.43
N ALA A 100 10.75 -9.25 -14.22
CA ALA A 100 11.88 -8.40 -13.85
C ALA A 100 12.45 -7.58 -15.04
N GLU A 101 11.62 -7.31 -16.05
CA GLU A 101 12.01 -6.52 -17.22
C GLU A 101 12.31 -5.07 -16.83
N GLY A 102 13.48 -4.58 -17.23
CA GLY A 102 13.96 -3.24 -16.89
C GLY A 102 14.93 -3.19 -15.70
N ALA A 103 15.18 -4.31 -15.02
CA ALA A 103 16.28 -4.45 -14.05
C ALA A 103 17.15 -5.68 -14.41
N PRO A 104 17.98 -5.59 -15.47
CA PRO A 104 18.74 -6.72 -15.99
C PRO A 104 19.71 -7.37 -14.99
N LEU A 105 20.36 -6.60 -14.11
CA LEU A 105 21.28 -7.15 -13.09
C LEU A 105 20.49 -7.95 -12.05
N LEU A 106 19.40 -7.39 -11.52
CA LEU A 106 18.49 -8.12 -10.63
C LEU A 106 18.03 -9.42 -11.26
N ARG A 107 17.51 -9.35 -12.49
CA ARG A 107 17.02 -10.51 -13.23
C ARG A 107 18.09 -11.58 -13.37
N ARG A 108 19.31 -11.21 -13.78
CA ARG A 108 20.44 -12.13 -13.91
C ARG A 108 20.80 -12.81 -12.59
N HIS A 109 20.78 -12.09 -11.48
CA HIS A 109 21.03 -12.66 -10.16
C HIS A 109 19.92 -13.64 -9.75
N LEU A 110 18.65 -13.31 -10.00
CA LEU A 110 17.53 -14.20 -9.75
C LEU A 110 17.56 -15.47 -10.62
N GLU A 111 17.97 -15.34 -11.89
CA GLU A 111 18.16 -16.48 -12.81
C GLU A 111 19.26 -17.43 -12.30
N LYS A 112 20.42 -16.90 -11.88
CA LYS A 112 21.48 -17.71 -11.24
C LYS A 112 20.99 -18.44 -9.99
N VAL A 113 20.19 -17.78 -9.16
CA VAL A 113 19.59 -18.41 -7.97
C VAL A 113 18.63 -19.51 -8.39
N PHE A 114 17.79 -19.26 -9.39
CA PHE A 114 16.84 -20.25 -9.91
C PHE A 114 17.56 -21.51 -10.44
N GLU A 115 18.64 -21.32 -11.21
CA GLU A 115 19.49 -22.42 -11.70
C GLU A 115 20.12 -23.23 -10.55
N LEU A 116 20.58 -22.55 -9.49
CA LEU A 116 21.21 -23.20 -8.33
C LEU A 116 20.24 -24.06 -7.50
N LEU A 117 18.96 -23.68 -7.43
CA LEU A 117 17.96 -24.41 -6.65
C LEU A 117 17.62 -25.77 -7.28
N GLY A 118 17.54 -25.81 -8.62
CA GLY A 118 17.08 -26.99 -9.36
C GLY A 118 15.67 -27.44 -9.01
N ASP A 119 15.24 -28.55 -9.62
CA ASP A 119 13.92 -29.14 -9.39
C ASP A 119 13.88 -29.98 -8.10
N GLU A 120 14.94 -30.76 -7.84
CA GLU A 120 15.05 -31.65 -6.69
C GLU A 120 15.97 -31.10 -5.59
N MET A 121 15.49 -31.14 -4.35
CA MET A 121 16.24 -30.73 -3.17
C MET A 121 16.25 -31.86 -2.14
N PRO A 122 17.26 -32.75 -2.19
CA PRO A 122 17.34 -33.86 -1.26
C PRO A 122 17.55 -33.35 0.16
N SER A 123 17.14 -34.13 1.16
CA SER A 123 17.48 -33.85 2.56
C SER A 123 18.99 -33.83 2.73
N ARG A 124 19.53 -32.81 3.40
CA ARG A 124 20.97 -32.60 3.62
C ARG A 124 21.28 -32.51 5.11
N LYS A 125 22.54 -32.73 5.47
CA LYS A 125 23.05 -32.41 6.80
C LYS A 125 23.02 -30.88 7.04
N PRO A 126 22.82 -30.40 8.28
CA PRO A 126 22.87 -28.97 8.60
C PRO A 126 24.06 -28.20 8.01
N SER A 127 25.28 -28.74 8.04
CA SER A 127 26.49 -28.11 7.47
C SER A 127 26.43 -27.95 5.95
N ALA A 128 25.79 -28.88 5.25
CA ALA A 128 25.55 -28.79 3.82
C ALA A 128 24.44 -27.77 3.50
N TRP A 129 23.46 -27.59 4.38
CA TRP A 129 22.49 -26.50 4.27
C TRP A 129 23.11 -25.13 4.49
N ALA A 130 23.97 -24.97 5.49
CA ALA A 130 24.68 -23.72 5.74
C ALA A 130 25.46 -23.27 4.49
N ARG A 131 26.25 -24.18 3.88
CA ARG A 131 26.95 -23.92 2.61
C ARG A 131 26.00 -23.59 1.46
N HIS A 132 24.87 -24.28 1.36
CA HIS A 132 23.91 -24.05 0.29
C HIS A 132 23.20 -22.68 0.44
N PHE A 133 22.84 -22.28 1.65
CA PHE A 133 22.29 -20.93 1.91
C PHE A 133 23.30 -19.83 1.57
N SER A 134 24.58 -20.01 1.93
CA SER A 134 25.64 -19.09 1.49
C SER A 134 25.74 -19.01 -0.04
N ALA A 135 25.65 -20.15 -0.73
CA ALA A 135 25.70 -20.19 -2.19
C ALA A 135 24.50 -19.49 -2.85
N ILE A 136 23.29 -19.65 -2.31
CA ILE A 136 22.09 -18.93 -2.78
C ILE A 136 22.27 -17.42 -2.64
N LEU A 137 22.72 -16.96 -1.46
CA LEU A 137 22.93 -15.53 -1.21
C LEU A 137 24.05 -14.97 -2.09
N ALA A 138 25.16 -15.69 -2.25
CA ALA A 138 26.24 -15.30 -3.16
C ALA A 138 25.77 -15.19 -4.62
N ALA A 139 24.95 -16.14 -5.10
CA ALA A 139 24.36 -16.07 -6.44
C ALA A 139 23.45 -14.85 -6.63
N ALA A 140 22.74 -14.45 -5.57
CA ALA A 140 21.92 -13.24 -5.52
C ALA A 140 22.74 -11.93 -5.45
N GLY A 141 24.06 -12.02 -5.34
CA GLY A 141 24.95 -10.86 -5.19
C GLY A 141 24.87 -10.21 -3.80
N PHE A 142 24.48 -10.97 -2.78
CA PHE A 142 24.51 -10.52 -1.39
C PHE A 142 25.97 -10.35 -0.89
N PRO A 143 26.30 -9.31 -0.11
CA PRO A 143 25.43 -8.32 0.53
C PRO A 143 25.24 -7.00 -0.25
N GLY A 144 25.23 -7.04 -1.58
CA GLY A 144 25.04 -5.87 -2.44
C GLY A 144 26.35 -5.28 -2.97
N GLU A 145 26.26 -4.11 -3.63
CA GLU A 145 27.40 -3.44 -4.28
C GLU A 145 28.03 -2.34 -3.41
N ARG A 146 27.25 -1.78 -2.49
CA ARG A 146 27.71 -0.67 -1.66
C ARG A 146 28.60 -1.17 -0.52
N THR A 147 29.47 -0.29 -0.05
CA THR A 147 30.18 -0.50 1.21
C THR A 147 29.17 -0.56 2.35
N LEU A 148 29.29 -1.61 3.18
CA LEU A 148 28.52 -1.74 4.41
C LEU A 148 29.02 -0.73 5.43
N ASP A 149 28.12 -0.18 6.23
CA ASP A 149 28.56 0.56 7.41
C ASP A 149 29.05 -0.40 8.52
N SER A 150 29.58 0.15 9.60
CA SER A 150 30.17 -0.65 10.68
C SER A 150 29.17 -1.63 11.30
N GLU A 151 27.95 -1.17 11.56
CA GLU A 151 26.88 -2.00 12.14
C GLU A 151 26.51 -3.14 11.19
N GLU A 152 26.31 -2.84 9.91
CA GLU A 152 25.98 -3.84 8.89
C GLU A 152 27.10 -4.85 8.67
N PHE A 153 28.36 -4.41 8.70
CA PHE A 153 29.52 -5.27 8.58
C PHE A 153 29.60 -6.25 9.76
N GLN A 154 29.42 -5.76 10.99
CA GLN A 154 29.43 -6.61 12.19
C GLN A 154 28.23 -7.58 12.21
N ALA A 155 27.04 -7.11 11.83
CA ALA A 155 25.86 -7.97 11.71
C ALA A 155 26.03 -9.06 10.64
N LEU A 156 26.69 -8.75 9.53
CA LEU A 156 27.06 -9.74 8.51
C LEU A 156 28.09 -10.76 9.05
N GLY A 157 29.05 -10.32 9.85
CA GLY A 157 29.95 -11.21 10.60
C GLY A 157 29.16 -12.19 11.47
N LYS A 158 28.23 -11.67 12.27
CA LYS A 158 27.37 -12.49 13.15
C LYS A 158 26.47 -13.44 12.36
N TRP A 159 25.98 -13.04 11.19
CA TRP A 159 25.24 -13.93 10.28
C TRP A 159 26.08 -15.15 9.86
N HIS A 160 27.35 -14.97 9.53
CA HIS A 160 28.23 -16.10 9.19
C HIS A 160 28.44 -17.03 10.38
N GLU A 161 28.54 -16.49 11.60
CA GLU A 161 28.55 -17.32 12.82
C GLU A 161 27.27 -18.14 12.98
N MET A 162 26.09 -17.57 12.70
CA MET A 162 24.81 -18.30 12.77
C MET A 162 24.72 -19.46 11.77
N LEU A 163 25.28 -19.29 10.57
CA LEU A 163 25.44 -20.39 9.61
C LEU A 163 26.42 -21.46 10.14
N GLY A 164 27.45 -21.04 10.85
CA GLY A 164 28.37 -21.92 11.58
C GLY A 164 27.66 -22.72 12.69
N GLU A 165 26.82 -22.07 13.49
CA GLU A 165 26.01 -22.72 14.54
C GLU A 165 25.03 -23.73 13.94
N LEU A 166 24.40 -23.42 12.80
CA LEU A 166 23.61 -24.39 12.07
C LEU A 166 24.45 -25.60 11.68
N ALA A 167 25.68 -25.40 11.19
CA ALA A 167 26.57 -26.49 10.81
C ALA A 167 27.00 -27.37 12.00
N ARG A 168 27.15 -26.80 13.21
CA ARG A 168 27.48 -27.55 14.43
C ARG A 168 26.41 -28.57 14.83
N LEU A 169 25.16 -28.37 14.40
CA LEU A 169 24.08 -29.32 14.63
C LEU A 169 24.27 -30.65 13.90
N ASP A 170 25.24 -30.79 12.99
CA ASP A 170 25.58 -32.07 12.35
C ASP A 170 25.82 -33.22 13.35
N LEU A 171 26.24 -32.90 14.58
CA LEU A 171 26.52 -33.89 15.62
C LEU A 171 25.25 -34.53 16.22
N VAL A 172 24.13 -33.81 16.21
CA VAL A 172 22.92 -34.18 16.98
C VAL A 172 21.65 -34.20 16.13
N ALA A 173 21.63 -33.51 14.99
CA ALA A 173 20.47 -33.39 14.14
C ALA A 173 20.56 -34.33 12.92
N PRO A 174 19.46 -35.00 12.55
CA PRO A 174 19.41 -35.80 11.33
C PRO A 174 19.44 -34.90 10.08
N ARG A 175 19.50 -35.56 8.91
CA ARG A 175 19.30 -34.85 7.63
C ARG A 175 17.91 -34.21 7.62
N MET A 176 17.84 -32.97 7.15
CA MET A 176 16.62 -32.17 7.15
C MET A 176 16.34 -31.62 5.74
N GLY A 177 15.08 -31.27 5.48
CA GLY A 177 14.68 -30.57 4.26
C GLY A 177 14.92 -29.06 4.36
N PHE A 178 14.74 -28.34 3.24
CA PHE A 178 14.97 -26.89 3.15
C PHE A 178 14.21 -26.09 4.21
N ALA A 179 12.87 -26.29 4.30
CA ALA A 179 12.02 -25.54 5.22
C ALA A 179 12.41 -25.76 6.70
N GLN A 180 12.76 -27.00 7.06
CA GLN A 180 13.19 -27.33 8.43
C GLN A 180 14.57 -26.73 8.75
N ALA A 181 15.51 -26.74 7.81
CA ALA A 181 16.81 -26.10 7.95
C ALA A 181 16.67 -24.58 8.13
N LEU A 182 15.87 -23.93 7.29
CA LEU A 182 15.63 -22.50 7.36
C LEU A 182 14.90 -22.11 8.65
N ALA A 183 13.91 -22.89 9.10
CA ALA A 183 13.23 -22.68 10.38
C ALA A 183 14.20 -22.81 11.56
N THR A 184 15.15 -23.74 11.49
CA THR A 184 16.20 -23.90 12.52
C THR A 184 17.15 -22.71 12.53
N LEU A 185 17.60 -22.24 11.36
CA LEU A 185 18.44 -21.05 11.24
C LEU A 185 17.73 -19.80 11.77
N ARG A 186 16.43 -19.63 11.48
CA ARG A 186 15.61 -18.54 12.03
C ARG A 186 15.57 -18.58 13.55
N ARG A 187 15.40 -19.75 14.17
CA ARG A 187 15.43 -19.89 15.64
C ARG A 187 16.79 -19.53 16.23
N LEU A 188 17.89 -19.94 15.59
CA LEU A 188 19.24 -19.56 16.02
C LEU A 188 19.43 -18.04 15.98
N CYS A 189 18.98 -17.40 14.89
CA CYS A 189 19.06 -15.95 14.75
C CYS A 189 18.15 -15.22 15.77
N ALA A 190 16.91 -15.66 15.94
CA ALA A 190 15.97 -15.05 16.89
C ALA A 190 16.41 -15.22 18.36
N GLY A 191 17.10 -16.32 18.69
CA GLY A 191 17.62 -16.61 20.03
C GLY A 191 18.98 -15.97 20.34
N THR A 192 19.62 -15.32 19.36
CA THR A 192 20.95 -14.73 19.54
C THR A 192 20.83 -13.22 19.65
N ILE A 193 21.03 -12.71 20.87
CA ILE A 193 21.15 -11.27 21.11
C ILE A 193 22.51 -10.79 20.58
N PHE A 194 22.48 -9.70 19.82
CA PHE A 194 23.64 -9.09 19.20
C PHE A 194 23.60 -7.57 19.41
N GLN A 195 24.77 -7.03 19.75
CA GLN A 195 25.00 -5.60 19.92
C GLN A 195 26.27 -5.24 19.15
N PRO A 196 26.19 -4.30 18.18
CA PRO A 196 27.36 -3.77 17.51
C PRO A 196 28.29 -3.06 18.49
N GLU A 197 29.59 -3.20 18.27
CA GLU A 197 30.62 -2.43 18.96
C GLU A 197 30.44 -0.93 18.66
N THR A 198 30.39 -0.12 19.72
CA THR A 198 30.35 1.33 19.60
C THR A 198 31.78 1.89 19.61
N PRO A 199 32.18 2.70 18.61
CA PRO A 199 33.51 3.29 18.59
C PRO A 199 33.70 4.31 19.72
N GLY A 200 34.71 4.10 20.56
CA GLY A 200 35.13 5.02 21.63
C GLY A 200 34.32 4.92 22.93
N GLU A 201 34.70 5.73 23.90
CA GLU A 201 33.99 5.85 25.18
C GLU A 201 32.85 6.87 25.03
N ALA A 202 31.62 6.38 24.87
CA ALA A 202 30.45 7.24 24.86
C ALA A 202 30.22 7.80 26.29
N PRO A 203 30.02 9.12 26.46
CA PRO A 203 29.88 9.71 27.80
C PRO A 203 28.57 9.32 28.49
N ILE A 204 27.54 8.94 27.74
CA ILE A 204 26.25 8.50 28.29
C ILE A 204 26.13 6.97 28.13
N GLN A 205 25.97 6.25 29.25
CA GLN A 205 25.77 4.81 29.26
C GLN A 205 24.31 4.48 29.64
N VAL A 206 23.59 3.81 28.75
CA VAL A 206 22.23 3.32 29.02
C VAL A 206 22.31 1.82 29.27
N LEU A 207 22.11 1.44 30.54
CA LEU A 207 22.36 0.10 31.04
C LEU A 207 21.10 -0.58 31.56
N GLY A 208 21.07 -1.91 31.54
CA GLY A 208 20.06 -2.68 32.26
C GLY A 208 20.26 -2.58 33.78
N ALA A 209 19.19 -2.76 34.55
CA ALA A 209 19.22 -2.64 36.01
C ALA A 209 20.30 -3.54 36.66
N LEU A 210 20.38 -4.81 36.24
CA LEU A 210 21.37 -5.76 36.75
C LEU A 210 22.80 -5.46 36.30
N GLU A 211 22.98 -4.87 35.11
CA GLU A 211 24.29 -4.50 34.57
C GLU A 211 24.86 -3.25 35.23
N SER A 212 23.98 -2.38 35.74
CA SER A 212 24.38 -1.16 36.45
C SER A 212 24.86 -1.42 37.88
N ALA A 213 24.67 -2.63 38.41
CA ALA A 213 24.99 -2.95 39.79
C ALA A 213 26.51 -2.89 40.04
N GLY A 214 26.92 -2.04 40.97
CA GLY A 214 28.33 -1.89 41.38
C GLY A 214 29.16 -0.94 40.53
N LEU A 215 28.53 -0.16 39.64
CA LEU A 215 29.21 0.91 38.91
C LEU A 215 29.28 2.20 39.75
N GLU A 216 30.39 2.92 39.65
CA GLU A 216 30.55 4.29 40.14
C GLU A 216 30.43 5.26 38.97
N LEU A 217 29.58 6.28 39.11
CA LEU A 217 29.21 7.21 38.04
C LEU A 217 29.27 8.66 38.54
N GLU A 218 29.47 9.61 37.63
CA GLU A 218 29.40 11.04 37.98
C GLU A 218 27.96 11.51 38.19
N HIS A 219 27.03 10.98 37.40
CA HIS A 219 25.60 11.22 37.50
C HIS A 219 24.83 9.94 37.17
N LEU A 220 23.76 9.64 37.90
CA LEU A 220 22.91 8.48 37.65
C LEU A 220 21.44 8.88 37.55
N TRP A 221 20.81 8.50 36.44
CA TRP A 221 19.36 8.59 36.28
C TRP A 221 18.77 7.19 36.13
N VAL A 222 17.98 6.76 37.11
CA VAL A 222 17.25 5.49 37.05
C VAL A 222 15.79 5.78 36.69
N SER A 223 15.38 5.33 35.51
CA SER A 223 14.06 5.60 34.94
C SER A 223 13.15 4.38 34.92
N GLY A 224 11.83 4.63 35.00
CA GLY A 224 10.81 3.61 34.81
C GLY A 224 10.52 2.79 36.08
N LEU A 225 10.79 3.35 37.26
CA LEU A 225 10.57 2.68 38.55
C LEU A 225 9.11 2.78 38.99
N VAL A 226 8.23 2.07 38.28
CA VAL A 226 6.81 1.87 38.61
C VAL A 226 6.60 0.57 39.38
N GLU A 227 5.49 0.45 40.11
CA GLU A 227 5.18 -0.73 40.94
C GLU A 227 5.16 -2.06 40.18
N GLU A 228 4.83 -2.04 38.89
CA GLU A 228 4.76 -3.24 38.04
C GLU A 228 6.15 -3.68 37.50
N ALA A 229 7.13 -2.77 37.48
CA ALA A 229 8.43 -2.97 36.85
C ALA A 229 9.57 -3.16 37.85
N TRP A 230 9.46 -2.55 39.04
CA TRP A 230 10.46 -2.63 40.09
C TRP A 230 9.79 -2.64 41.47
N PRO A 231 10.10 -3.58 42.39
CA PRO A 231 11.01 -4.72 42.26
C PRO A 231 10.64 -5.71 41.14
N LEU A 232 11.62 -6.47 40.65
CA LEU A 232 11.41 -7.53 39.68
C LEU A 232 10.57 -8.66 40.28
N ARG A 233 9.68 -9.23 39.45
CA ARG A 233 8.93 -10.43 39.80
C ARG A 233 9.86 -11.61 40.00
N ALA A 234 9.52 -12.49 40.93
CA ALA A 234 10.27 -13.71 41.17
C ALA A 234 10.12 -14.68 39.97
N GLU A 235 11.23 -15.02 39.32
CA GLU A 235 11.30 -15.98 38.22
C GLU A 235 12.18 -17.17 38.61
N ALA A 236 11.55 -18.18 39.21
CA ALA A 236 12.25 -19.43 39.53
C ALA A 236 12.57 -20.22 38.25
N HIS A 237 13.76 -20.83 38.19
CA HIS A 237 14.20 -21.60 37.03
C HIS A 237 13.29 -22.80 36.78
N PRO A 238 12.74 -23.01 35.56
CA PRO A 238 11.69 -24.00 35.33
C PRO A 238 12.18 -25.46 35.41
N PHE A 239 13.48 -25.70 35.21
CA PHE A 239 14.05 -27.06 35.25
C PHE A 239 14.49 -27.52 36.65
N ILE A 240 14.38 -26.66 37.67
CA ILE A 240 14.76 -26.98 39.06
C ILE A 240 13.51 -26.78 39.93
N SER A 241 13.27 -27.66 40.91
CA SER A 241 12.10 -27.48 41.78
C SER A 241 12.20 -26.16 42.57
N VAL A 242 11.10 -25.41 42.62
CA VAL A 242 11.03 -24.11 43.33
C VAL A 242 11.43 -24.27 44.80
N ALA A 243 11.04 -25.38 45.44
CA ALA A 243 11.40 -25.68 46.83
C ALA A 243 12.92 -25.81 47.04
N ALA A 244 13.63 -26.47 46.11
CA ALA A 244 15.08 -26.59 46.18
C ALA A 244 15.78 -25.25 45.97
N GLN A 245 15.31 -24.45 45.00
CA GLN A 245 15.84 -23.12 44.73
C GLN A 245 15.69 -22.19 45.93
N ARG A 246 14.50 -22.19 46.56
CA ARG A 246 14.22 -21.41 47.78
C ARG A 246 15.11 -21.85 48.94
N LYS A 247 15.22 -23.17 49.18
CA LYS A 247 16.07 -23.71 50.25
C LYS A 247 17.54 -23.33 50.07
N ALA A 248 18.02 -23.28 48.83
CA ALA A 248 19.39 -22.89 48.49
C ALA A 248 19.61 -21.37 48.44
N GLY A 249 18.57 -20.55 48.66
CA GLY A 249 18.68 -19.10 48.62
C GLY A 249 18.98 -18.55 47.22
N VAL A 250 18.56 -19.25 46.16
CA VAL A 250 18.77 -18.80 44.79
C VAL A 250 18.10 -17.44 44.57
N PRO A 251 18.81 -16.44 44.03
CA PRO A 251 18.22 -15.13 43.70
C PRO A 251 16.96 -15.28 42.83
N GLN A 252 15.97 -14.40 43.04
CA GLN A 252 14.68 -14.39 42.31
C GLN A 252 13.81 -15.66 42.44
N ALA A 253 14.20 -16.68 43.22
CA ALA A 253 13.41 -17.89 43.41
C ALA A 253 12.17 -17.73 44.33
N SER A 254 12.09 -16.61 45.06
CA SER A 254 10.91 -16.23 45.83
C SER A 254 10.71 -14.71 45.81
N PRO A 255 9.49 -14.21 46.04
CA PRO A 255 9.21 -12.78 46.14
C PRO A 255 10.12 -12.08 47.15
N GLU A 256 10.36 -12.71 48.31
CA GLU A 256 11.20 -12.15 49.38
C GLU A 256 12.66 -12.04 48.95
N ALA A 257 13.18 -13.06 48.26
CA ALA A 257 14.55 -13.07 47.75
C ALA A 257 14.74 -12.04 46.62
N SER A 258 13.75 -11.91 45.74
CA SER A 258 13.75 -10.90 44.66
C SER A 258 13.72 -9.49 45.25
N PHE A 259 12.76 -9.21 46.14
CA PHE A 259 12.65 -7.93 46.82
C PHE A 259 13.93 -7.55 47.59
N ALA A 260 14.53 -8.50 48.31
CA ALA A 260 15.77 -8.26 49.05
C ALA A 260 16.95 -7.95 48.12
N LEU A 261 17.01 -8.55 46.92
CA LEU A 261 18.03 -8.25 45.92
C LEU A 261 17.81 -6.84 45.34
N ASP A 262 16.60 -6.55 44.87
CA ASP A 262 16.27 -5.29 44.22
C ASP A 262 16.38 -4.10 45.18
N ARG A 263 16.08 -4.32 46.48
CA ARG A 263 16.36 -3.34 47.53
C ARG A 263 17.85 -3.02 47.64
N ARG A 264 18.72 -4.04 47.67
CA ARG A 264 20.18 -3.82 47.71
C ARG A 264 20.68 -3.10 46.48
N ILE A 265 20.14 -3.42 45.30
CA ILE A 265 20.47 -2.72 44.05
C ILE A 265 20.05 -1.25 44.15
N THR A 266 18.84 -0.97 44.65
CA THR A 266 18.32 0.39 44.81
C THR A 266 19.14 1.22 45.81
N GLU A 267 19.52 0.61 46.94
CA GLU A 267 20.43 1.20 47.91
C GLU A 267 21.82 1.46 47.30
N GLY A 268 22.30 0.54 46.47
CA GLY A 268 23.53 0.70 45.70
C GLY A 268 23.48 1.88 44.72
N TRP A 269 22.39 2.02 43.97
CA TRP A 269 22.18 3.17 43.08
C TRP A 269 22.19 4.50 43.82
N ALA A 270 21.57 4.57 45.00
CA ALA A 270 21.54 5.79 45.79
C ALA A 270 22.94 6.26 46.24
N GLY A 271 23.91 5.34 46.32
CA GLY A 271 25.32 5.65 46.61
C GLY A 271 26.25 5.63 45.39
N ALA A 272 25.74 5.38 44.19
CA ALA A 272 26.56 5.15 42.99
C ALA A 272 27.10 6.44 42.34
N ALA A 273 26.51 7.60 42.67
CA ALA A 273 26.90 8.90 42.12
C ALA A 273 26.63 10.04 43.13
N PRO A 274 27.33 11.19 43.01
CA PRO A 274 27.01 12.40 43.76
C PRO A 274 25.57 12.89 43.56
N GLU A 275 25.01 12.69 42.37
CA GLU A 275 23.63 13.04 42.02
C GLU A 275 22.92 11.83 41.42
N VAL A 276 21.84 11.41 42.07
CA VAL A 276 21.02 10.26 41.67
C VAL A 276 19.56 10.70 41.54
N VAL A 277 18.97 10.47 40.36
CA VAL A 277 17.55 10.75 40.09
C VAL A 277 16.81 9.44 39.88
N PHE A 278 15.83 9.17 40.75
CA PHE A 278 14.84 8.12 40.55
C PHE A 278 13.59 8.70 39.90
N SER A 279 13.11 8.09 38.82
CA SER A 279 11.92 8.58 38.09
C SER A 279 10.97 7.47 37.70
N TRP A 280 9.67 7.82 37.67
CA TRP A 280 8.57 6.96 37.26
C TRP A 280 7.63 7.74 36.34
N PHE A 281 6.75 7.02 35.64
CA PHE A 281 5.68 7.60 34.82
C PHE A 281 4.34 7.35 35.52
N ALA A 282 3.57 8.40 35.74
CA ALA A 282 2.28 8.31 36.45
C ALA A 282 1.18 7.68 35.59
N LYS A 283 1.36 7.63 34.27
CA LYS A 283 0.39 7.08 33.32
C LYS A 283 1.05 6.29 32.21
N GLU A 284 0.43 5.17 31.84
CA GLU A 284 0.71 4.43 30.63
C GLU A 284 -0.62 4.19 29.89
N GLU A 285 -0.73 4.76 28.68
CA GLU A 285 -2.02 4.88 27.99
C GLU A 285 -3.08 5.53 28.91
N ASP A 286 -4.18 4.84 29.18
CA ASP A 286 -5.25 5.28 30.08
C ASP A 286 -5.14 4.71 31.51
N ARG A 287 -4.02 4.03 31.84
CA ARG A 287 -3.80 3.45 33.18
C ARG A 287 -2.97 4.38 34.05
N ASP A 288 -3.46 4.64 35.27
CA ASP A 288 -2.66 5.26 36.32
C ASP A 288 -1.68 4.23 36.91
N LEU A 289 -0.44 4.64 37.14
CA LEU A 289 0.61 3.79 37.71
C LEU A 289 1.23 4.45 38.94
N LEU A 290 1.47 3.63 39.96
CA LEU A 290 2.14 4.08 41.18
C LEU A 290 3.66 3.93 41.06
N PRO A 291 4.42 4.78 41.77
CA PRO A 291 5.87 4.61 41.88
C PRO A 291 6.21 3.30 42.60
N SER A 292 7.40 2.78 42.32
CA SER A 292 7.95 1.61 43.03
C SER A 292 8.03 1.87 44.54
N ALA A 293 7.65 0.87 45.34
CA ALA A 293 7.78 0.93 46.79
C ALA A 293 9.24 1.15 47.26
N LEU A 294 10.24 0.76 46.44
CA LEU A 294 11.66 0.88 46.77
C LEU A 294 12.20 2.31 46.64
N ILE A 295 11.46 3.23 46.00
CA ILE A 295 11.89 4.63 45.87
C ILE A 295 11.13 5.61 46.76
N LEU A 296 10.04 5.17 47.40
CA LEU A 296 9.26 5.99 48.33
C LEU A 296 10.06 6.61 49.49
N PRO A 297 11.15 6.00 50.01
CA PRO A 297 11.95 6.62 51.07
C PRO A 297 12.76 7.85 50.65
N TYR A 298 12.95 8.09 49.35
CA TYR A 298 13.74 9.22 48.84
C TYR A 298 12.87 10.48 48.68
N PRO A 299 13.44 11.68 48.83
CA PRO A 299 12.68 12.93 48.71
C PRO A 299 12.16 13.11 47.29
N GLU A 300 10.85 13.35 47.18
CA GLU A 300 10.22 13.69 45.90
C GLU A 300 10.53 15.15 45.51
N GLY A 301 10.85 15.36 44.24
CA GLY A 301 11.13 16.67 43.67
C GLY A 301 10.63 16.77 42.23
N LYS A 302 10.45 17.99 41.75
CA LYS A 302 10.16 18.26 40.34
C LYS A 302 11.46 18.57 39.61
N PHE A 303 11.69 17.87 38.50
CA PHE A 303 12.78 18.19 37.58
C PHE A 303 12.22 19.01 36.41
N GLU A 304 12.66 20.26 36.30
CA GLU A 304 12.36 21.11 35.15
C GLU A 304 13.52 21.02 34.16
N ALA A 305 13.30 20.31 33.05
CA ALA A 305 14.26 20.27 31.97
C ALA A 305 14.38 21.68 31.34
N PRO A 306 15.59 22.18 31.08
CA PRO A 306 15.76 23.46 30.42
C PRO A 306 15.11 23.43 29.03
N PRO A 307 14.49 24.54 28.59
CA PRO A 307 13.85 24.60 27.28
C PRO A 307 14.92 24.46 26.19
N ALA A 308 14.95 23.31 25.52
CA ALA A 308 15.80 23.08 24.35
C ALA A 308 14.98 23.32 23.07
N PRO A 309 15.44 24.19 22.14
CA PRO A 309 14.71 24.41 20.90
C PRO A 309 14.70 23.12 20.08
N ARG A 310 13.52 22.73 19.58
CA ARG A 310 13.45 21.55 18.71
C ARG A 310 14.12 21.87 17.39
N LEU A 311 14.88 20.93 16.82
CA LEU A 311 15.55 21.13 15.51
C LEU A 311 14.59 21.70 14.44
N ARG A 312 13.34 21.24 14.42
CA ARG A 312 12.29 21.76 13.52
C ARG A 312 12.06 23.27 13.67
N GLU A 313 12.04 23.78 14.89
CA GLU A 313 11.77 25.19 15.19
C GLU A 313 12.95 26.04 14.73
N LEU A 314 14.18 25.56 14.95
CA LEU A 314 15.38 26.21 14.44
C LEU A 314 15.39 26.27 12.90
N ILE A 315 15.04 25.17 12.22
CA ILE A 315 14.94 25.12 10.75
C ILE A 315 13.87 26.11 10.26
N HIS A 316 12.67 26.09 10.86
CA HIS A 316 11.58 26.98 10.48
C HIS A 316 11.92 28.46 10.73
N ALA A 317 12.53 28.80 11.86
CA ALA A 317 12.93 30.17 12.19
C ALA A 317 14.01 30.73 11.26
N LYS A 318 14.83 29.86 10.65
CA LYS A 318 15.83 30.25 9.65
C LYS A 318 15.30 30.28 8.21
N GLY A 319 14.11 29.76 7.96
CA GLY A 319 13.54 29.68 6.62
C GLY A 319 13.14 31.05 6.08
N ASN A 320 13.75 31.47 4.96
CA ASN A 320 13.24 32.58 4.16
C ASN A 320 12.19 32.04 3.17
N VAL A 321 10.95 31.92 3.64
CA VAL A 321 9.87 31.29 2.87
C VAL A 321 9.05 32.34 2.13
N ALA A 322 8.89 32.19 0.81
CA ALA A 322 7.96 32.97 0.02
C ALA A 322 6.58 32.27 -0.04
N LYS A 323 5.51 33.07 -0.04
CA LYS A 323 4.14 32.57 -0.28
C LYS A 323 3.80 32.74 -1.76
N LEU A 324 3.36 31.67 -2.39
CA LEU A 324 2.87 31.66 -3.77
C LEU A 324 1.44 31.14 -3.78
N GLU A 325 0.60 31.73 -4.62
CA GLU A 325 -0.72 31.17 -4.91
C GLU A 325 -0.62 30.13 -6.03
N ASP A 326 -1.07 28.90 -5.74
CA ASP A 326 -0.89 27.72 -6.59
C ASP A 326 -2.20 27.17 -7.18
N ARG A 327 -3.28 27.96 -7.12
CA ARG A 327 -4.63 27.58 -7.61
C ARG A 327 -4.74 27.47 -9.13
N ARG A 328 -3.73 27.91 -9.88
CA ARG A 328 -3.74 27.94 -11.34
C ARG A 328 -2.41 27.46 -11.92
N ALA A 329 -2.48 26.38 -12.68
CA ALA A 329 -1.38 25.88 -13.48
C ALA A 329 -1.25 26.66 -14.81
N PRO A 330 -0.11 26.58 -15.51
CA PRO A 330 0.04 27.17 -16.84
C PRO A 330 -1.05 26.69 -17.81
N ALA A 331 -1.40 27.50 -18.81
CA ALA A 331 -2.34 27.08 -19.84
C ALA A 331 -1.82 25.85 -20.61
N LEU A 332 -2.75 24.98 -21.03
CA LEU A 332 -2.42 23.78 -21.76
C LEU A 332 -1.99 24.12 -23.19
N VAL A 333 -0.82 23.63 -23.60
CA VAL A 333 -0.29 23.83 -24.96
C VAL A 333 -0.87 22.80 -25.95
N ALA A 334 -1.07 21.57 -25.48
CA ALA A 334 -1.56 20.47 -26.32
C ALA A 334 -3.08 20.46 -26.42
N ARG A 335 -3.61 20.35 -27.64
CA ARG A 335 -5.05 20.22 -27.89
C ARG A 335 -5.58 18.85 -27.48
N ARG A 336 -4.88 17.77 -27.81
CA ARG A 336 -5.31 16.39 -27.47
C ARG A 336 -4.79 15.97 -26.10
N VAL A 337 -5.67 15.46 -25.25
CA VAL A 337 -5.39 15.18 -23.82
C VAL A 337 -5.55 13.70 -23.49
N ARG A 338 -4.63 13.14 -22.69
CA ARG A 338 -4.72 11.79 -22.15
C ARG A 338 -5.81 11.73 -21.06
N GLY A 339 -6.65 10.70 -21.12
CA GLY A 339 -7.65 10.39 -20.08
C GLY A 339 -9.08 10.32 -20.58
N GLY A 340 -9.35 10.81 -21.79
CA GLY A 340 -10.66 10.76 -22.41
C GLY A 340 -11.72 11.53 -21.63
N THR A 341 -12.96 11.02 -21.63
CA THR A 341 -14.08 11.67 -20.93
C THR A 341 -13.87 11.81 -19.42
N ARG A 342 -13.01 10.99 -18.80
CA ARG A 342 -12.68 11.09 -17.37
C ARG A 342 -11.98 12.40 -17.01
N VAL A 343 -11.34 13.08 -17.96
CA VAL A 343 -10.77 14.42 -17.73
C VAL A 343 -11.85 15.39 -17.26
N LEU A 344 -12.97 15.45 -17.97
CA LEU A 344 -14.09 16.33 -17.62
C LEU A 344 -14.87 15.82 -16.41
N ALA A 345 -14.97 14.50 -16.22
CA ALA A 345 -15.55 13.92 -15.00
C ALA A 345 -14.76 14.33 -13.75
N ASP A 346 -13.43 14.25 -13.82
CA ASP A 346 -12.55 14.64 -12.73
C ASP A 346 -12.57 16.16 -12.52
N GLN A 347 -12.63 16.97 -13.60
CA GLN A 347 -12.74 18.44 -13.51
C GLN A 347 -14.06 18.83 -12.83
N ALA A 348 -15.16 18.17 -13.22
CA ALA A 348 -16.46 18.34 -12.61
C ALA A 348 -16.45 17.89 -11.14
N ALA A 349 -15.74 16.82 -10.77
CA ALA A 349 -15.64 16.39 -9.38
C ALA A 349 -14.82 17.37 -8.53
N CYS A 350 -13.63 17.77 -8.99
CA CYS A 350 -12.71 18.71 -8.35
C CYS A 350 -11.62 19.15 -9.35
N PRO A 351 -11.44 20.45 -9.66
CA PRO A 351 -10.41 20.92 -10.60
C PRO A 351 -9.00 20.39 -10.30
N PHE A 352 -8.58 20.43 -9.04
CA PHE A 352 -7.29 19.87 -8.62
C PHE A 352 -7.13 18.40 -9.00
N ARG A 353 -8.19 17.59 -8.89
CA ARG A 353 -8.15 16.16 -9.22
C ARG A 353 -7.84 15.94 -10.69
N ALA A 354 -8.43 16.73 -11.59
CA ALA A 354 -8.13 16.65 -13.01
C ALA A 354 -6.71 17.15 -13.32
N PHE A 355 -6.29 18.27 -12.72
CA PHE A 355 -4.93 18.78 -12.87
C PHE A 355 -3.89 17.74 -12.45
N ALA A 356 -3.96 17.24 -11.22
CA ALA A 356 -2.98 16.29 -10.70
C ALA A 356 -2.97 14.98 -11.50
N ARG A 357 -4.14 14.40 -11.80
CA ARG A 357 -4.19 13.11 -12.50
C ARG A 357 -3.79 13.20 -13.96
N TRP A 358 -4.28 14.20 -14.70
CA TRP A 358 -4.15 14.22 -16.17
C TRP A 358 -3.03 15.12 -16.67
N ARG A 359 -2.58 16.10 -15.87
CA ARG A 359 -1.44 16.96 -16.22
C ARG A 359 -0.15 16.56 -15.52
N LEU A 360 -0.21 16.17 -14.24
CA LEU A 360 0.98 15.69 -13.50
C LEU A 360 1.15 14.16 -13.55
N ALA A 361 0.19 13.44 -14.15
CA ALA A 361 0.17 11.98 -14.17
C ALA A 361 0.19 11.34 -12.76
N ALA A 362 -0.38 12.04 -11.77
CA ALA A 362 -0.48 11.52 -10.41
C ALA A 362 -1.50 10.38 -10.35
N GLU A 363 -1.02 9.18 -10.03
CA GLU A 363 -1.81 7.98 -9.84
C GLU A 363 -1.37 7.33 -8.53
N ALA A 364 -2.32 6.83 -7.72
CA ALA A 364 -1.97 6.01 -6.59
C ALA A 364 -1.30 4.71 -7.04
N LEU A 365 -0.32 4.25 -6.26
CA LEU A 365 0.28 2.95 -6.49
C LEU A 365 -0.76 1.84 -6.29
N GLU A 366 -0.85 0.94 -7.26
CA GLU A 366 -1.74 -0.21 -7.15
C GLU A 366 -1.28 -1.13 -6.00
N ALA A 367 -2.25 -1.77 -5.36
CA ALA A 367 -1.98 -2.88 -4.45
C ALA A 367 -2.42 -4.15 -5.16
N PRO A 368 -1.57 -5.17 -5.29
CA PRO A 368 -1.99 -6.47 -5.79
C PRO A 368 -3.18 -6.99 -4.99
N ARG A 369 -4.20 -7.46 -5.70
CA ARG A 369 -5.42 -8.03 -5.12
C ARG A 369 -5.64 -9.41 -5.68
N GLU A 370 -6.39 -10.22 -4.93
CA GLU A 370 -6.84 -11.51 -5.42
C GLU A 370 -8.01 -11.35 -6.40
N GLY A 371 -7.86 -11.92 -7.60
CA GLY A 371 -8.89 -11.92 -8.64
C GLY A 371 -9.06 -10.58 -9.38
N LEU A 372 -10.16 -10.49 -10.15
CA LEU A 372 -10.51 -9.29 -10.92
C LEU A 372 -11.17 -8.24 -10.03
N ASP A 373 -10.61 -7.04 -10.03
CA ASP A 373 -11.21 -5.88 -9.39
C ASP A 373 -12.46 -5.38 -10.13
N ALA A 374 -13.11 -4.34 -9.60
CA ALA A 374 -14.32 -3.78 -10.21
C ALA A 374 -14.08 -3.21 -11.63
N SER A 375 -12.89 -2.65 -11.88
CA SER A 375 -12.52 -2.09 -13.18
C SER A 375 -12.29 -3.19 -14.21
N ASP A 376 -11.56 -4.24 -13.84
CA ASP A 376 -11.30 -5.41 -14.66
C ASP A 376 -12.60 -6.16 -14.99
N ARG A 377 -13.51 -6.31 -14.04
CA ARG A 377 -14.85 -6.88 -14.29
C ARG A 377 -15.67 -6.02 -15.24
N GLY A 378 -15.55 -4.70 -15.15
CA GLY A 378 -16.13 -3.77 -16.10
C GLY A 378 -15.58 -4.03 -17.51
N LYS A 379 -14.26 -3.92 -17.70
CA LYS A 379 -13.60 -4.18 -19.00
C LYS A 379 -13.98 -5.55 -19.58
N LEU A 380 -14.04 -6.58 -18.75
CA LEU A 380 -14.44 -7.93 -19.17
C LEU A 380 -15.88 -7.97 -19.69
N LEU A 381 -16.79 -7.23 -19.05
CA LEU A 381 -18.16 -7.07 -19.55
C LEU A 381 -18.17 -6.35 -20.91
N HIS A 382 -17.41 -5.26 -21.07
CA HIS A 382 -17.34 -4.54 -22.34
C HIS A 382 -16.81 -5.42 -23.47
N GLU A 383 -15.69 -6.13 -23.27
CA GLU A 383 -15.14 -7.05 -24.27
C GLU A 383 -16.10 -8.21 -24.59
N PHE A 384 -16.85 -8.69 -23.59
CA PHE A 384 -17.90 -9.69 -23.79
C PHE A 384 -19.07 -9.16 -24.63
N MET A 385 -19.63 -8.02 -24.25
CA MET A 385 -20.72 -7.37 -25.00
C MET A 385 -20.26 -6.98 -26.39
N ALA A 386 -18.99 -6.60 -26.54
CA ALA A 386 -18.35 -6.39 -27.81
C ALA A 386 -18.42 -7.66 -28.66
N ALA A 387 -17.84 -8.76 -28.20
CA ALA A 387 -17.85 -10.00 -28.97
C ALA A 387 -19.28 -10.46 -29.32
N LEU A 388 -20.21 -10.40 -28.35
CA LEU A 388 -21.59 -10.87 -28.50
C LEU A 388 -22.37 -10.10 -29.58
N TRP A 389 -22.38 -8.77 -29.52
CA TRP A 389 -23.11 -7.97 -30.50
C TRP A 389 -22.44 -7.93 -31.87
N GLY A 390 -21.19 -8.38 -31.99
CA GLY A 390 -20.53 -8.61 -33.28
C GLY A 390 -21.10 -9.78 -34.04
N GLU A 391 -21.55 -10.78 -33.29
CA GLU A 391 -22.19 -11.96 -33.83
C GLU A 391 -23.68 -11.71 -34.06
N LEU A 392 -24.39 -11.17 -33.06
CA LEU A 392 -25.85 -11.01 -33.11
C LEU A 392 -26.30 -9.82 -33.99
N LYS A 393 -25.59 -8.68 -33.97
CA LYS A 393 -25.84 -7.49 -34.81
C LYS A 393 -27.23 -6.80 -34.69
N GLY A 394 -28.17 -7.32 -33.92
CA GLY A 394 -29.48 -6.68 -33.73
C GLY A 394 -30.58 -7.64 -33.26
N SER A 395 -31.82 -7.17 -33.24
CA SER A 395 -32.97 -7.97 -32.79
C SER A 395 -33.27 -9.24 -33.60
N PRO A 396 -33.06 -9.31 -34.94
CA PRO A 396 -33.46 -10.50 -35.72
C PRO A 396 -32.85 -11.81 -35.25
N SER A 397 -31.58 -11.78 -34.80
CA SER A 397 -30.83 -12.95 -34.32
C SER A 397 -31.20 -13.37 -32.89
N LEU A 398 -31.93 -12.55 -32.14
CA LEU A 398 -32.42 -12.93 -30.81
C LEU A 398 -33.54 -13.97 -30.85
N LYS A 399 -34.10 -14.22 -32.04
CA LYS A 399 -35.15 -15.22 -32.29
C LYS A 399 -34.60 -16.65 -32.47
N SER A 400 -33.31 -16.79 -32.76
CA SER A 400 -32.62 -18.09 -32.85
C SER A 400 -31.97 -18.48 -31.52
N ASP A 401 -31.41 -19.69 -31.45
CA ASP A 401 -30.59 -20.09 -30.31
C ASP A 401 -29.34 -19.20 -30.19
N VAL A 402 -29.25 -18.50 -29.06
CA VAL A 402 -28.18 -17.54 -28.75
C VAL A 402 -27.08 -18.15 -27.87
N LEU A 403 -27.26 -19.36 -27.34
CA LEU A 403 -26.29 -20.00 -26.45
C LEU A 403 -24.90 -20.15 -27.09
N PRO A 404 -24.76 -20.60 -28.35
CA PRO A 404 -23.45 -20.72 -28.98
C PRO A 404 -22.73 -19.36 -29.13
N ALA A 405 -23.48 -18.28 -29.36
CA ALA A 405 -22.92 -16.93 -29.46
C ALA A 405 -22.42 -16.43 -28.10
N LEU A 406 -23.17 -16.70 -27.02
CA LEU A 406 -22.79 -16.36 -25.65
C LEU A 406 -21.49 -17.06 -25.23
N GLU A 407 -21.37 -18.36 -25.48
CA GLU A 407 -20.18 -19.15 -25.14
C GLU A 407 -18.94 -18.66 -25.90
N ARG A 408 -19.07 -18.43 -27.21
CA ARG A 408 -17.98 -17.89 -28.04
C ARG A 408 -17.56 -16.49 -27.60
N ALA A 409 -18.52 -15.61 -27.31
CA ALA A 409 -18.24 -14.27 -26.84
C ALA A 409 -17.53 -14.28 -25.47
N ALA A 410 -17.97 -15.13 -24.55
CA ALA A 410 -17.35 -15.28 -23.23
C ALA A 410 -15.92 -15.82 -23.35
N ALA A 411 -15.68 -16.82 -24.21
CA ALA A 411 -14.35 -17.35 -24.47
C ALA A 411 -13.41 -16.29 -25.03
N ARG A 412 -13.85 -15.52 -26.04
CA ARG A 412 -13.08 -14.42 -26.64
C ARG A 412 -12.74 -13.33 -25.64
N ALA A 413 -13.69 -12.92 -24.79
CA ALA A 413 -13.45 -11.88 -23.79
C ALA A 413 -12.37 -12.30 -22.77
N VAL A 414 -12.48 -13.52 -22.25
CA VAL A 414 -11.52 -14.10 -21.30
C VAL A 414 -10.13 -14.28 -21.91
N GLU A 415 -10.06 -14.66 -23.19
CA GLU A 415 -8.82 -14.76 -23.95
C GLU A 415 -8.18 -13.37 -24.20
N SER A 416 -8.97 -12.39 -24.66
CA SER A 416 -8.50 -11.04 -24.97
C SER A 416 -7.87 -10.34 -23.77
N MET A 417 -8.42 -10.57 -22.57
CA MET A 417 -7.92 -10.03 -21.32
C MET A 417 -6.80 -10.87 -20.68
N GLN A 418 -6.36 -11.94 -21.36
CA GLN A 418 -5.32 -12.85 -20.91
C GLN A 418 -5.56 -13.39 -19.49
N ILE A 419 -6.83 -13.66 -19.15
CA ILE A 419 -7.22 -14.05 -17.80
C ILE A 419 -6.50 -15.33 -17.36
N GLN A 420 -6.24 -16.27 -18.28
CA GLN A 420 -5.48 -17.50 -18.00
C GLN A 420 -3.98 -17.27 -17.77
N GLY A 421 -3.40 -16.17 -18.27
CA GLY A 421 -2.00 -15.80 -18.00
C GLY A 421 -1.83 -15.05 -16.67
N ARG A 422 -2.92 -14.43 -16.20
CA ARG A 422 -3.00 -13.67 -14.94
C ARG A 422 -3.50 -14.52 -13.78
N PHE A 423 -4.41 -15.46 -14.02
CA PHE A 423 -5.08 -16.29 -13.02
C PHE A 423 -5.11 -17.76 -13.46
N SER A 424 -5.54 -18.65 -12.58
CA SER A 424 -5.60 -20.09 -12.89
C SER A 424 -6.57 -20.41 -14.03
N ALA A 425 -6.32 -21.51 -14.74
CA ALA A 425 -7.19 -21.99 -15.81
C ALA A 425 -8.65 -22.18 -15.32
N ARG A 426 -8.81 -22.69 -14.09
CA ARG A 426 -10.12 -22.85 -13.43
C ARG A 426 -10.82 -21.52 -13.19
N PHE A 427 -10.09 -20.47 -12.80
CA PHE A 427 -10.67 -19.13 -12.63
C PHE A 427 -11.21 -18.60 -13.97
N ALA A 428 -10.45 -18.75 -15.04
CA ALA A 428 -10.87 -18.34 -16.38
C ALA A 428 -12.13 -19.10 -16.85
N GLU A 429 -12.24 -20.39 -16.57
CA GLU A 429 -13.42 -21.20 -16.89
C GLU A 429 -14.66 -20.73 -16.13
N LEU A 430 -14.53 -20.44 -14.83
CA LEU A 430 -15.61 -19.88 -14.03
C LEU A 430 -16.11 -18.53 -14.56
N GLU A 431 -15.18 -17.66 -15.01
CA GLU A 431 -15.55 -16.38 -15.61
C GLU A 431 -16.28 -16.55 -16.95
N ARG A 432 -15.91 -17.53 -17.78
CA ARG A 432 -16.67 -17.84 -19.01
C ARG A 432 -18.11 -18.22 -18.70
N GLY A 433 -18.32 -19.16 -17.78
CA GLY A 433 -19.67 -19.58 -17.38
C GLY A 433 -20.47 -18.46 -16.71
N ARG A 434 -19.81 -17.58 -15.96
CA ARG A 434 -20.45 -16.38 -15.37
C ARG A 434 -20.91 -15.39 -16.45
N LEU A 435 -20.08 -15.09 -17.44
CA LEU A 435 -20.41 -14.17 -18.53
C LEU A 435 -21.55 -14.71 -19.41
N ALA A 436 -21.51 -15.99 -19.76
CA ALA A 436 -22.57 -16.61 -20.57
C ALA A 436 -23.95 -16.52 -19.88
N ARG A 437 -24.02 -16.83 -18.57
CA ARG A 437 -25.25 -16.68 -17.77
C ARG A 437 -25.72 -15.22 -17.68
N LEU A 438 -24.79 -14.30 -17.46
CA LEU A 438 -25.08 -12.87 -17.39
C LEU A 438 -25.63 -12.33 -18.72
N GLY A 439 -25.04 -12.76 -19.84
CA GLY A 439 -25.49 -12.41 -21.17
C GLY A 439 -26.86 -13.00 -21.49
N ALA A 440 -27.11 -14.26 -21.12
CA ALA A 440 -28.43 -14.88 -21.31
C ALA A 440 -29.55 -14.07 -20.63
N GLU A 441 -29.35 -13.71 -19.36
CA GLU A 441 -30.30 -12.87 -18.61
C GLU A 441 -30.46 -11.47 -19.23
N TRP A 442 -29.37 -10.86 -19.71
CA TRP A 442 -29.44 -9.57 -20.41
C TRP A 442 -30.23 -9.64 -21.73
N LEU A 443 -30.06 -10.73 -22.49
CA LEU A 443 -30.74 -10.90 -23.77
C LEU A 443 -32.27 -11.07 -23.59
N GLU A 444 -32.75 -11.57 -22.45
CA GLU A 444 -34.20 -11.58 -22.17
C GLU A 444 -34.80 -10.17 -22.14
N LEU A 445 -34.09 -9.20 -21.55
CA LEU A 445 -34.52 -7.80 -21.60
C LEU A 445 -34.45 -7.24 -23.03
N GLU A 446 -33.39 -7.52 -23.76
CA GLU A 446 -33.21 -7.06 -25.14
C GLU A 446 -34.31 -7.57 -26.09
N ARG A 447 -34.85 -8.78 -25.85
CA ARG A 447 -35.99 -9.33 -26.60
C ARG A 447 -37.29 -8.54 -26.42
N THR A 448 -37.42 -7.75 -25.36
CA THR A 448 -38.60 -6.90 -25.11
C THR A 448 -38.57 -5.56 -25.84
N ARG A 449 -37.43 -5.21 -26.48
CA ARG A 449 -37.25 -3.94 -27.17
C ARG A 449 -37.93 -3.92 -28.54
N GLU A 450 -38.22 -2.73 -29.03
CA GLU A 450 -38.53 -2.52 -30.45
C GLU A 450 -37.38 -3.00 -31.35
N PRO A 451 -37.68 -3.40 -32.61
CA PRO A 451 -36.65 -3.85 -33.53
C PRO A 451 -35.51 -2.83 -33.70
N PHE A 452 -34.28 -3.29 -33.50
CA PHE A 452 -33.08 -2.48 -33.58
C PHE A 452 -31.96 -3.19 -34.37
N SER A 453 -31.03 -2.38 -34.88
CA SER A 453 -29.77 -2.85 -35.47
C SER A 453 -28.59 -2.18 -34.77
N VAL A 454 -27.57 -2.96 -34.41
CA VAL A 454 -26.35 -2.43 -33.77
C VAL A 454 -25.50 -1.80 -34.87
N LEU A 455 -25.31 -0.47 -34.81
CA LEU A 455 -24.51 0.26 -35.78
C LEU A 455 -23.02 0.25 -35.42
N VAL A 456 -22.73 0.52 -34.14
CA VAL A 456 -21.39 0.78 -33.64
C VAL A 456 -21.18 0.02 -32.34
N ARG A 457 -19.94 -0.42 -32.12
CA ARG A 457 -19.57 -1.09 -30.89
C ARG A 457 -18.09 -0.93 -30.57
N GLU A 458 -17.79 -0.53 -29.34
CA GLU A 458 -16.44 -0.28 -28.84
C GLU A 458 -15.58 0.58 -29.79
N GLU A 459 -16.21 1.54 -30.49
CA GLU A 459 -15.57 2.35 -31.52
C GLU A 459 -14.84 3.54 -30.92
N ARG A 460 -13.63 3.79 -31.42
CA ARG A 460 -12.83 4.94 -31.02
C ARG A 460 -13.34 6.19 -31.71
N ALA A 461 -13.60 7.23 -30.92
CA ALA A 461 -13.97 8.55 -31.40
C ALA A 461 -13.05 9.62 -30.78
N VAL A 462 -12.92 10.76 -31.46
CA VAL A 462 -12.27 11.95 -30.91
C VAL A 462 -13.34 13.02 -30.73
N LEU A 463 -13.50 13.49 -29.49
CA LEU A 463 -14.52 14.48 -29.14
C LEU A 463 -13.84 15.83 -28.88
N GLY A 464 -14.26 16.86 -29.61
CA GLY A 464 -13.75 18.23 -29.43
C GLY A 464 -14.66 19.05 -28.52
N PHE A 465 -14.11 19.64 -27.48
CA PHE A 465 -14.80 20.56 -26.57
C PHE A 465 -13.92 21.78 -26.32
N GLY A 466 -14.29 22.93 -26.90
CA GLY A 466 -13.51 24.15 -26.81
C GLY A 466 -12.03 23.94 -27.21
N PRO A 467 -11.07 24.19 -26.31
CA PRO A 467 -9.64 24.09 -26.61
C PRO A 467 -9.06 22.67 -26.56
N ILE A 468 -9.83 21.64 -26.16
CA ILE A 468 -9.31 20.28 -25.99
C ILE A 468 -10.02 19.24 -26.86
N GLU A 469 -9.29 18.17 -27.16
CA GLU A 469 -9.74 16.95 -27.82
C GLU A 469 -9.54 15.76 -26.88
N LEU A 470 -10.59 14.95 -26.75
CA LEU A 470 -10.66 13.81 -25.85
C LEU A 470 -10.83 12.53 -26.65
N ASP A 471 -9.99 11.53 -26.35
CA ASP A 471 -10.19 10.18 -26.86
C ASP A 471 -11.37 9.51 -26.14
N ALA A 472 -12.31 9.00 -26.91
CA ALA A 472 -13.49 8.31 -26.42
C ALA A 472 -13.57 6.90 -27.02
N ARG A 473 -14.22 6.01 -26.28
CA ARG A 473 -14.64 4.69 -26.78
C ARG A 473 -16.13 4.56 -26.55
N ILE A 474 -16.90 4.51 -27.62
CA ILE A 474 -18.35 4.39 -27.56
C ILE A 474 -18.68 2.91 -27.49
N ASP A 475 -19.25 2.47 -26.37
CA ASP A 475 -19.63 1.08 -26.11
C ASP A 475 -20.56 0.53 -27.19
N ARG A 476 -21.70 1.19 -27.43
CA ARG A 476 -22.71 0.74 -28.38
C ARG A 476 -23.61 1.88 -28.86
N ILE A 477 -23.90 1.87 -30.18
CA ILE A 477 -24.96 2.68 -30.78
C ILE A 477 -25.91 1.75 -31.52
N ASP A 478 -27.20 1.84 -31.18
CA ASP A 478 -28.28 1.17 -31.90
C ASP A 478 -29.00 2.14 -32.82
N ARG A 479 -29.50 1.63 -33.95
CA ARG A 479 -30.53 2.27 -34.76
C ARG A 479 -31.88 1.67 -34.42
N VAL A 480 -32.82 2.53 -34.01
CA VAL A 480 -34.22 2.20 -33.71
C VAL A 480 -35.09 3.16 -34.53
N GLY A 481 -35.80 2.65 -35.54
CA GLY A 481 -36.39 3.50 -36.59
C GLY A 481 -35.32 4.37 -37.26
N GLU A 482 -35.56 5.68 -37.30
CA GLU A 482 -34.62 6.69 -37.82
C GLU A 482 -33.66 7.24 -36.73
N GLY A 483 -33.93 6.94 -35.45
CA GLY A 483 -33.18 7.48 -34.32
C GLY A 483 -31.96 6.64 -33.93
N ARG A 484 -30.99 7.28 -33.28
CA ARG A 484 -29.81 6.61 -32.69
C ARG A 484 -29.87 6.57 -31.17
N VAL A 485 -29.65 5.39 -30.60
CA VAL A 485 -29.66 5.15 -29.16
C VAL A 485 -28.25 4.85 -28.69
N LEU A 486 -27.72 5.68 -27.80
CA LEU A 486 -26.42 5.50 -27.16
C LEU A 486 -26.56 4.68 -25.88
N ILE A 487 -25.78 3.61 -25.78
CA ILE A 487 -25.83 2.69 -24.64
C ILE A 487 -24.42 2.54 -24.06
N ASP A 488 -24.31 2.73 -22.74
CA ASP A 488 -23.08 2.46 -21.96
C ASP A 488 -23.34 1.37 -20.92
N TYR A 489 -22.49 0.35 -20.87
CA TYR A 489 -22.69 -0.81 -19.99
C TYR A 489 -22.14 -0.55 -18.59
N LYS A 490 -22.96 -0.73 -17.55
CA LYS A 490 -22.56 -0.58 -16.15
C LYS A 490 -22.90 -1.83 -15.32
N THR A 491 -21.97 -2.25 -14.48
CA THR A 491 -22.16 -3.32 -13.47
C THR A 491 -22.54 -2.79 -12.08
N SER A 492 -22.57 -1.47 -11.91
CA SER A 492 -22.87 -0.82 -10.64
C SER A 492 -24.28 -1.14 -10.15
N ARG A 493 -24.50 -1.09 -8.82
CA ARG A 493 -25.81 -1.43 -8.21
C ARG A 493 -26.89 -0.41 -8.53
N ASN A 494 -26.52 0.88 -8.60
CA ASN A 494 -27.47 1.99 -8.77
C ASN A 494 -26.90 3.04 -9.73
N PRO A 495 -26.79 2.77 -11.05
CA PRO A 495 -26.54 3.84 -12.00
C PRO A 495 -27.71 4.83 -11.95
N SER A 496 -27.42 6.12 -12.12
CA SER A 496 -28.41 7.18 -11.94
C SER A 496 -28.23 8.28 -12.98
N THR A 497 -29.34 8.72 -13.58
CA THR A 497 -29.34 9.85 -14.52
C THR A 497 -28.96 11.17 -13.85
N THR A 498 -29.05 11.27 -12.51
CA THR A 498 -28.59 12.45 -11.75
C THR A 498 -27.08 12.69 -11.89
N GLN A 499 -26.32 11.70 -12.35
CA GLN A 499 -24.91 11.87 -12.70
C GLN A 499 -24.70 12.77 -13.93
N TRP A 500 -25.75 13.03 -14.70
CA TRP A 500 -25.74 13.90 -15.88
C TRP A 500 -26.25 15.31 -15.60
N ASP A 501 -26.68 15.58 -14.37
CA ASP A 501 -27.22 16.88 -13.99
C ASP A 501 -26.14 17.96 -14.00
N THR A 502 -26.47 19.08 -14.63
CA THR A 502 -25.66 20.30 -14.67
C THR A 502 -26.05 21.23 -13.51
N PRO A 503 -25.11 22.03 -12.98
CA PRO A 503 -23.69 22.09 -13.35
C PRO A 503 -22.85 20.93 -12.78
N ARG A 504 -21.67 20.71 -13.37
CA ARG A 504 -20.63 19.73 -13.00
C ARG A 504 -21.12 18.27 -13.00
N PRO A 505 -21.59 17.71 -14.13
CA PRO A 505 -22.04 16.31 -14.20
C PRO A 505 -21.00 15.34 -13.63
N GLY A 506 -21.44 14.40 -12.79
CA GLY A 506 -20.57 13.42 -12.13
C GLY A 506 -20.04 12.34 -13.06
N ASP A 507 -20.84 11.94 -14.05
CA ASP A 507 -20.42 11.03 -15.14
C ASP A 507 -20.83 11.64 -16.49
N PRO A 508 -20.00 12.54 -17.06
CA PRO A 508 -20.33 13.20 -18.32
C PRO A 508 -20.18 12.31 -19.56
N GLN A 509 -19.80 11.03 -19.45
CA GLN A 509 -19.44 10.21 -20.60
C GLN A 509 -20.54 10.17 -21.69
N LEU A 510 -21.76 9.75 -21.33
CA LEU A 510 -22.90 9.71 -22.26
C LEU A 510 -23.35 11.09 -22.73
N PRO A 511 -23.48 12.11 -21.85
CA PRO A 511 -23.71 13.50 -22.26
C PRO A 511 -22.74 13.98 -23.34
N LEU A 512 -21.43 13.73 -23.16
CA LEU A 512 -20.39 14.13 -24.11
C LEU A 512 -20.56 13.42 -25.46
N TYR A 513 -20.89 12.12 -25.46
CA TYR A 513 -21.14 11.38 -26.70
C TYR A 513 -22.35 11.94 -27.44
N ALA A 514 -23.43 12.22 -26.73
CA ALA A 514 -24.66 12.72 -27.31
C ALA A 514 -24.48 14.07 -28.03
N VAL A 515 -23.70 14.98 -27.45
CA VAL A 515 -23.52 16.34 -28.01
C VAL A 515 -22.42 16.43 -29.06
N ALA A 516 -21.48 15.49 -29.08
CA ALA A 516 -20.35 15.50 -30.02
C ALA A 516 -20.62 14.68 -31.30
N MET A 517 -21.59 13.77 -31.28
CA MET A 517 -21.91 12.91 -32.42
C MET A 517 -22.62 13.66 -33.56
N LYS A 518 -22.32 13.24 -34.79
CA LYS A 518 -23.05 13.67 -36.00
C LYS A 518 -24.26 12.76 -36.22
N GLY A 519 -25.47 13.32 -36.22
CA GLY A 519 -26.73 12.61 -36.43
C GLY A 519 -27.68 12.75 -35.24
N GLU A 520 -28.96 12.44 -35.44
CA GLU A 520 -29.99 12.64 -34.43
C GLU A 520 -29.97 11.51 -33.39
N VAL A 521 -29.46 11.83 -32.19
CA VAL A 521 -29.52 10.95 -31.02
C VAL A 521 -30.92 11.05 -30.44
N SER A 522 -31.62 9.92 -30.37
CA SER A 522 -32.99 9.81 -29.83
C SER A 522 -33.03 9.33 -28.38
N ALA A 523 -31.97 8.70 -27.87
CA ALA A 523 -31.87 8.34 -26.47
C ALA A 523 -30.42 8.13 -26.01
N VAL A 524 -30.18 8.35 -24.72
CA VAL A 524 -28.96 7.93 -24.01
C VAL A 524 -29.36 7.09 -22.81
N ALA A 525 -28.70 5.95 -22.60
CA ALA A 525 -29.00 5.08 -21.47
C ALA A 525 -27.76 4.33 -20.95
N PHE A 526 -27.72 4.17 -19.63
CA PHE A 526 -26.96 3.11 -19.01
C PHE A 526 -27.70 1.78 -19.17
N ALA A 527 -27.01 0.77 -19.69
CA ALA A 527 -27.41 -0.62 -19.60
C ALA A 527 -26.87 -1.20 -18.29
N GLN A 528 -27.75 -1.36 -17.30
CA GLN A 528 -27.37 -2.00 -16.04
C GLN A 528 -27.36 -3.52 -16.24
N VAL A 529 -26.16 -4.10 -16.31
CA VAL A 529 -25.96 -5.54 -16.50
C VAL A 529 -25.51 -6.17 -15.20
N ARG A 530 -26.48 -6.55 -14.37
CA ARG A 530 -26.27 -7.13 -13.04
C ARG A 530 -27.31 -8.22 -12.79
N PRO A 531 -26.92 -9.39 -12.25
CA PRO A 531 -27.88 -10.47 -11.98
C PRO A 531 -29.05 -10.00 -11.11
N GLY A 532 -30.26 -10.31 -11.55
CA GLY A 532 -31.53 -9.93 -10.93
C GLY A 532 -31.92 -8.45 -11.06
N GLN A 533 -31.14 -7.62 -11.75
CA GLN A 533 -31.34 -6.16 -11.84
C GLN A 533 -31.08 -5.62 -13.26
N MET A 534 -31.40 -6.40 -14.29
CA MET A 534 -31.26 -6.00 -15.69
C MET A 534 -32.25 -4.88 -16.04
N ARG A 535 -31.76 -3.70 -16.42
CA ARG A 535 -32.62 -2.58 -16.87
C ARG A 535 -31.84 -1.52 -17.64
N PHE A 536 -32.56 -0.72 -18.42
CA PHE A 536 -32.07 0.53 -18.97
C PHE A 536 -32.43 1.70 -18.04
N ILE A 537 -31.50 2.62 -17.87
CA ILE A 537 -31.69 3.85 -17.09
C ILE A 537 -31.16 5.02 -17.92
N GLY A 538 -32.03 5.95 -18.29
CA GLY A 538 -31.63 7.02 -19.19
C GLY A 538 -32.69 8.07 -19.49
N TYR A 539 -32.43 8.83 -20.55
CA TYR A 539 -33.36 9.79 -21.13
C TYR A 539 -33.56 9.49 -22.61
N SER A 540 -34.78 9.72 -23.10
CA SER A 540 -35.13 9.64 -24.52
C SER A 540 -35.77 10.94 -25.01
N ALA A 541 -35.84 11.10 -26.33
CA ALA A 541 -36.59 12.14 -27.00
C ALA A 541 -38.09 11.84 -26.97
N GLU A 542 -38.46 10.57 -27.20
CA GLU A 542 -39.83 10.08 -27.26
C GLU A 542 -40.08 8.97 -26.23
N GLU A 543 -41.34 8.68 -25.92
CA GLU A 543 -41.66 7.52 -25.08
C GLU A 543 -41.36 6.20 -25.82
N LYS A 544 -41.08 5.14 -25.05
CA LYS A 544 -40.90 3.76 -25.54
C LYS A 544 -39.68 3.48 -26.43
N THR A 545 -38.79 4.45 -26.68
CA THR A 545 -37.51 4.20 -27.39
C THR A 545 -36.66 3.10 -26.72
N LEU A 546 -36.72 3.01 -25.38
CA LEU A 546 -36.09 1.96 -24.59
C LEU A 546 -37.02 1.53 -23.44
N PRO A 547 -37.04 0.24 -23.04
CA PRO A 547 -37.80 -0.25 -21.91
C PRO A 547 -37.42 0.47 -20.61
N GLY A 548 -38.39 1.10 -19.94
CA GLY A 548 -38.19 1.77 -18.66
C GLY A 548 -37.51 3.15 -18.72
N VAL A 549 -37.14 3.62 -19.92
CA VAL A 549 -36.56 4.96 -20.14
C VAL A 549 -37.67 5.95 -20.47
N LYS A 550 -37.61 7.15 -19.87
CA LYS A 550 -38.61 8.20 -20.04
C LYS A 550 -38.03 9.43 -20.72
N PRO A 551 -38.87 10.23 -21.40
CA PRO A 551 -38.45 11.53 -21.91
C PRO A 551 -37.93 12.46 -20.82
N SER A 552 -36.97 13.31 -21.17
CA SER A 552 -36.50 14.36 -20.25
C SER A 552 -37.61 15.36 -19.97
N LYS A 553 -37.88 15.65 -18.68
CA LYS A 553 -38.84 16.68 -18.25
C LYS A 553 -38.49 18.08 -18.76
N LYS A 554 -37.21 18.35 -18.99
CA LYS A 554 -36.71 19.64 -19.51
C LYS A 554 -36.86 19.78 -21.04
N GLY A 555 -37.24 18.70 -21.73
CA GLY A 555 -37.18 18.62 -23.18
C GLY A 555 -35.78 18.22 -23.69
N TRP A 556 -35.76 17.41 -24.74
CA TRP A 556 -34.53 16.78 -25.27
C TRP A 556 -33.52 17.80 -25.79
N LYS A 557 -33.97 18.77 -26.60
CA LYS A 557 -33.10 19.79 -27.21
C LYS A 557 -32.44 20.70 -26.17
N LEU A 558 -33.17 21.08 -25.12
CA LEU A 558 -32.63 21.90 -24.05
C LEU A 558 -31.57 21.14 -23.26
N LEU A 559 -31.82 19.86 -22.95
CA LEU A 559 -30.88 18.99 -22.24
C LEU A 559 -29.55 18.85 -23.00
N LEU A 560 -29.60 18.61 -24.32
CA LEU A 560 -28.39 18.54 -25.16
C LEU A 560 -27.62 19.86 -25.17
N ARG A 561 -28.32 21.00 -25.16
CA ARG A 561 -27.69 22.33 -25.10
C ARG A 561 -26.97 22.55 -23.77
N GLU A 562 -27.64 22.27 -22.64
CA GLU A 562 -27.05 22.38 -21.30
C GLU A 562 -25.80 21.49 -21.16
N TRP A 563 -25.83 20.27 -21.67
CA TRP A 563 -24.68 19.37 -21.67
C TRP A 563 -23.51 19.90 -22.49
N LYS A 564 -23.79 20.49 -23.67
CA LYS A 564 -22.74 21.07 -24.52
C LYS A 564 -22.07 22.27 -23.85
N GLU A 565 -22.87 23.21 -23.34
CA GLU A 565 -22.38 24.41 -22.65
C GLU A 565 -21.50 24.04 -21.44
N GLU A 566 -21.96 23.08 -20.63
CA GLU A 566 -21.21 22.64 -19.46
C GLU A 566 -19.93 21.88 -19.83
N ALA A 567 -19.94 21.08 -20.90
CA ALA A 567 -18.74 20.40 -21.40
C ALA A 567 -17.68 21.40 -21.88
N GLU A 568 -18.07 22.44 -22.62
CA GLU A 568 -17.19 23.51 -23.09
C GLU A 568 -16.63 24.33 -21.91
N ARG A 569 -17.45 24.60 -20.88
CA ARG A 569 -17.01 25.29 -19.65
C ARG A 569 -15.95 24.49 -18.89
N LEU A 570 -16.18 23.20 -18.68
CA LEU A 570 -15.23 22.32 -17.98
C LEU A 570 -13.93 22.16 -18.77
N ALA A 571 -14.03 21.99 -20.09
CA ALA A 571 -12.88 21.93 -20.99
C ALA A 571 -12.04 23.22 -20.95
N GLY A 572 -12.69 24.38 -20.96
CA GLY A 572 -12.04 25.68 -20.81
C GLY A 572 -11.32 25.83 -19.48
N GLY A 573 -11.94 25.42 -18.37
CA GLY A 573 -11.31 25.44 -17.03
C GLY A 573 -10.07 24.55 -16.95
N PHE A 574 -10.16 23.32 -17.45
CA PHE A 574 -9.03 22.39 -17.47
C PHE A 574 -7.87 22.92 -18.32
N ALA A 575 -8.15 23.40 -19.54
CA ALA A 575 -7.13 23.96 -20.44
C ALA A 575 -6.54 25.28 -19.90
N GLY A 576 -7.33 26.10 -19.23
CA GLY A 576 -6.90 27.32 -18.55
C GLY A 576 -6.08 27.07 -17.28
N GLY A 577 -5.96 25.81 -16.86
CA GLY A 577 -5.15 25.40 -15.72
C GLY A 577 -5.81 25.59 -14.37
N ASP A 578 -7.14 25.56 -14.29
CA ASP A 578 -7.85 25.55 -13.01
C ASP A 578 -7.46 24.31 -12.18
N ALA A 579 -6.79 24.56 -11.05
CA ALA A 579 -6.29 23.54 -10.13
C ALA A 579 -6.83 23.75 -8.71
N LEU A 580 -7.97 24.44 -8.55
CA LEU A 580 -8.55 24.68 -7.24
C LEU A 580 -8.97 23.37 -6.54
N VAL A 581 -8.66 23.25 -5.24
CA VAL A 581 -9.16 22.17 -4.37
C VAL A 581 -10.60 22.46 -3.99
N ASP A 582 -11.52 22.09 -4.88
CA ASP A 582 -12.96 22.36 -4.80
C ASP A 582 -13.82 21.08 -5.03
N PRO A 583 -14.01 20.24 -4.00
CA PRO A 583 -14.81 19.02 -4.11
C PRO A 583 -16.32 19.32 -4.25
N LYS A 584 -16.94 18.90 -5.37
CA LYS A 584 -18.35 19.18 -5.72
C LYS A 584 -19.37 18.93 -4.59
N ARG A 585 -19.22 17.84 -3.83
CA ARG A 585 -20.13 17.44 -2.74
C ARG A 585 -19.43 17.47 -1.38
N GLY A 586 -18.47 18.38 -1.22
CA GLY A 586 -17.65 18.49 -0.02
C GLY A 586 -16.69 17.31 0.19
N ILE A 587 -15.91 17.40 1.26
CA ILE A 587 -14.82 16.46 1.56
C ILE A 587 -15.37 15.05 1.84
N ALA A 588 -16.44 14.93 2.63
CA ALA A 588 -16.98 13.64 3.09
C ALA A 588 -17.45 12.71 1.96
N ILE A 589 -17.90 13.27 0.82
CA ILE A 589 -18.47 12.51 -0.29
C ILE A 589 -17.49 12.47 -1.47
N THR A 590 -17.07 13.61 -2.00
CA THR A 590 -16.23 13.65 -3.21
C THR A 590 -14.82 13.11 -2.92
N CYS A 591 -14.23 13.44 -1.77
CA CYS A 591 -12.87 12.98 -1.46
C CYS A 591 -12.82 11.51 -1.05
N ARG A 592 -13.94 10.87 -0.66
CA ARG A 592 -13.98 9.44 -0.31
C ARG A 592 -13.58 8.52 -1.47
N GLN A 593 -13.85 8.94 -2.70
CA GLN A 593 -13.51 8.23 -3.94
C GLN A 593 -12.34 8.88 -4.69
N CYS A 594 -11.55 9.70 -3.99
CA CYS A 594 -10.32 10.27 -4.48
C CYS A 594 -9.14 9.51 -3.85
N ASP A 595 -7.99 9.55 -4.48
CA ASP A 595 -6.73 8.93 -4.06
C ASP A 595 -5.59 9.97 -4.00
N LEU A 596 -5.94 11.25 -4.13
CA LEU A 596 -5.01 12.39 -4.22
C LEU A 596 -5.05 13.27 -2.95
N GLN A 597 -5.69 12.82 -1.87
CA GLN A 597 -5.89 13.64 -0.67
C GLN A 597 -4.56 14.00 0.00
N THR A 598 -3.56 13.12 -0.07
CA THR A 598 -2.21 13.37 0.43
C THR A 598 -1.47 14.41 -0.41
N LEU A 599 -1.78 14.50 -1.71
CA LEU A 599 -1.17 15.49 -2.61
C LEU A 599 -1.82 16.87 -2.47
N CYS A 600 -3.16 16.94 -2.40
CA CYS A 600 -3.87 18.22 -2.25
C CYS A 600 -3.98 18.72 -0.81
N ARG A 601 -3.66 17.85 0.17
CA ARG A 601 -3.70 18.15 1.61
C ARG A 601 -5.06 18.71 2.07
N VAL A 602 -6.16 18.31 1.43
CA VAL A 602 -7.51 18.86 1.68
C VAL A 602 -7.95 18.73 3.14
N TYR A 603 -7.47 17.71 3.85
CA TYR A 603 -7.81 17.50 5.26
C TYR A 603 -7.17 18.51 6.22
N GLU A 604 -6.18 19.29 5.78
CA GLU A 604 -5.64 20.40 6.59
C GLU A 604 -6.64 21.57 6.70
N LYS A 605 -7.68 21.59 5.86
CA LYS A 605 -8.81 22.51 6.01
C LYS A 605 -9.77 22.08 7.13
N VAL A 606 -9.67 20.86 7.63
CA VAL A 606 -10.54 20.31 8.68
C VAL A 606 -9.73 20.30 9.97
N ASN A 607 -9.98 21.25 10.86
CA ASN A 607 -9.40 21.21 12.20
C ASN A 607 -10.26 20.28 13.06
N VAL A 608 -9.88 18.99 13.12
CA VAL A 608 -10.55 18.00 13.98
C VAL A 608 -10.36 18.29 15.48
N LEU A 609 -9.45 19.21 15.81
CA LEU A 609 -9.14 19.67 17.17
C LEU A 609 -9.65 21.09 17.44
N ALA A 610 -10.45 21.68 16.54
CA ALA A 610 -11.22 22.85 16.91
C ALA A 610 -12.29 22.36 17.90
N GLU A 611 -12.08 22.61 19.18
CA GLU A 611 -13.15 22.57 20.17
C GLU A 611 -14.27 23.46 19.63
N GLU A 612 -15.46 22.89 19.42
CA GLU A 612 -16.65 23.68 19.17
C GLU A 612 -16.80 24.61 20.38
N GLU A 613 -16.54 25.91 20.19
CA GLU A 613 -17.00 26.90 21.15
C GLU A 613 -18.50 26.67 21.31
N PRO A 614 -19.02 26.41 22.52
CA PRO A 614 -20.46 26.34 22.70
C PRO A 614 -21.01 27.70 22.27
N GLU A 615 -21.90 27.68 21.27
CA GLU A 615 -22.84 28.77 21.03
C GLU A 615 -23.74 28.84 22.27
N ASP A 616 -23.27 29.54 23.31
CA ASP A 616 -24.13 29.94 24.40
C ASP A 616 -25.14 30.94 23.84
N ALA A 617 -26.36 30.41 23.80
CA ALA A 617 -27.62 31.08 23.56
C ALA A 617 -27.72 32.42 24.29
N ASP A 618 -28.09 33.44 23.54
CA ASP A 618 -28.83 34.59 24.07
C ASP A 618 -30.17 34.08 24.63
N GLU A 619 -30.28 33.99 25.96
CA GLU A 619 -31.48 34.32 26.74
C GLU A 619 -31.11 35.13 27.99
#